data_AF-A0A3D4NJ50-F1
#
_entry.id   AF-A0A3D4NJ50-F1
#
_cell.length_a   1.000
_cell.length_b   1.000
_cell.length_c   1.000
_cell.angle_alpha   90.00
_cell.angle_beta   90.00
_cell.angle_gamma   90.00
#
_symmetry.space_group_name_H-M   'P 1'
#
loop_
_entity.id
_entity.type
_entity.pdbx_description
1 polymer ?
#
loop_
_entity_poly.entity_id
_entity_poly.type
_entity_poly.pdbx_seq_one_letter_code
_entity_poly.pdbx_strand_id
1 'polypeptide(L)' 'MSSNKSTPGQRFRDAVANEHPLQVVGAINANHALLAKRAGFKA' A
#
# COMPACT_ATOMS: atom_id res chain seq x y z
N MET A 1 -22.70 -4.68 13.67
CA MET A 1 -21.68 -3.62 13.54
C MET A 1 -20.83 -3.93 12.32
N SER A 2 -21.08 -3.25 11.20
CA SER A 2 -20.34 -3.51 9.95
C SER A 2 -18.93 -2.96 10.11
N SER A 3 -17.92 -3.83 10.12
CA SER A 3 -16.52 -3.44 10.19
C SER A 3 -16.18 -2.62 8.95
N ASN A 4 -16.01 -1.30 9.10
CA ASN A 4 -15.65 -0.41 8.01
C ASN A 4 -14.20 -0.70 7.58
N LYS A 5 -14.00 -1.76 6.77
CA LYS A 5 -12.69 -2.07 6.19
C LYS A 5 -12.31 -0.89 5.31
N SER A 6 -11.19 -0.24 5.63
CA SER A 6 -10.65 0.81 4.78
C SER A 6 -10.54 0.27 3.34
N THR A 7 -10.99 1.07 2.39
CA THR A 7 -10.85 0.71 0.98
C THR A 7 -9.37 0.82 0.59
N PRO A 8 -8.90 0.11 -0.45
CA PRO A 8 -7.53 0.27 -0.93
C PRO A 8 -7.16 1.73 -1.22
N GLY A 9 -8.09 2.49 -1.84
CA GLY A 9 -7.88 3.92 -2.11
C GLY A 9 -7.76 4.78 -0.85
N GLN A 10 -8.47 4.44 0.23
CA GLN A 10 -8.29 5.14 1.51
C GLN A 10 -6.89 4.90 2.08
N ARG A 11 -6.43 3.65 2.10
CA ARG A 11 -5.07 3.32 2.60
C ARG A 11 -3.97 4.02 1.82
N PHE A 12 -4.10 4.11 0.49
CA PHE A 12 -3.13 4.82 -0.34
C PHE A 12 -3.08 6.31 -0.01
N ARG A 13 -4.23 6.97 0.14
CA ARG A 13 -4.28 8.39 0.57
C ARG A 13 -3.67 8.60 1.95
N ASP A 14 -3.93 7.70 2.89
CA ASP A 14 -3.31 7.75 4.21
C ASP A 14 -1.78 7.58 4.12
N ALA A 15 -1.28 6.68 3.26
CA ALA A 15 0.15 6.50 3.03
C ALA A 15 0.81 7.76 2.44
N VAL A 16 0.18 8.39 1.45
CA VAL A 16 0.64 9.67 0.86
C VAL A 16 0.72 10.76 1.93
N ALA A 17 -0.26 10.86 2.83
CA ALA A 17 -0.27 11.87 3.87
C ALA A 17 0.78 11.62 4.98
N ASN A 18 1.19 10.38 5.20
CA ASN A 18 2.13 10.03 6.28
C ASN A 18 3.60 9.93 5.80
N GLU A 19 3.86 9.69 4.51
CA GLU A 19 5.21 9.51 3.98
C GLU A 19 5.58 10.53 2.90
N HIS A 20 6.70 11.21 3.11
CA HIS A 20 7.19 12.26 2.21
C HIS A 20 8.70 12.08 1.95
N PRO A 21 9.12 11.55 0.78
CA PRO A 21 8.28 11.05 -0.33
C PRO A 21 7.73 9.64 -0.09
N LEU A 22 6.47 9.38 -0.47
CA LEU A 22 5.92 8.02 -0.51
C LEU A 22 6.61 7.21 -1.62
N GLN A 23 7.17 6.06 -1.26
CA GLN A 23 7.80 5.17 -2.24
C GLN A 23 6.79 4.20 -2.86
N VAL A 24 6.68 4.23 -4.19
CA VAL A 24 5.79 3.36 -4.99
C VAL A 24 6.63 2.47 -5.89
N VAL A 25 6.71 1.17 -5.57
CA VAL A 25 7.46 0.19 -6.37
C VAL A 25 6.57 -0.48 -7.41
N GLY A 26 7.11 -0.70 -8.61
CA GLY A 26 6.42 -1.43 -9.66
C GLY A 26 6.38 -2.94 -9.38
N ALA A 27 5.21 -3.56 -9.54
CA ALA A 27 5.04 -5.01 -9.45
C ALA A 27 4.40 -5.55 -10.74
N ILE A 28 5.19 -6.16 -11.60
CA ILE A 28 4.70 -6.70 -12.90
C ILE A 28 4.02 -8.08 -12.78
N ASN A 29 4.12 -8.73 -11.61
CA ASN A 29 3.48 -10.01 -11.33
C ASN A 29 3.16 -10.14 -9.83
N ALA A 30 2.43 -11.19 -9.45
CA ALA A 30 2.01 -11.42 -8.06
C ALA A 30 3.19 -11.63 -7.10
N ASN A 31 4.26 -12.29 -7.55
CA ASN A 31 5.44 -12.54 -6.72
C ASN A 31 6.14 -11.21 -6.35
N HIS A 32 6.27 -10.28 -7.29
CA HIS A 32 6.80 -8.95 -7.01
C HIS A 32 5.94 -8.18 -6.00
N ALA A 33 4.61 -8.28 -6.10
CA ALA A 33 3.70 -7.65 -5.13
C ALA A 33 3.88 -8.23 -3.72
N LEU A 34 4.05 -9.55 -3.61
CA LEU A 34 4.32 -10.22 -2.33
C LEU A 34 5.69 -9.84 -1.75
N LEU A 35 6.71 -9.71 -2.60
CA LEU A 35 8.04 -9.25 -2.19
C LEU A 35 7.98 -7.80 -1.70
N ALA A 36 7.30 -6.91 -2.40
CA ALA A 36 7.13 -5.52 -1.99
C ALA A 36 6.44 -5.40 -0.62
N LYS A 37 5.36 -6.19 -0.41
CA LYS A 37 4.67 -6.24 0.89
C LYS A 37 5.59 -6.74 2.01
N ARG A 38 6.41 -7.77 1.75
CA ARG A 38 7.37 -8.31 2.72
C ARG A 38 8.51 -7.33 3.03
N ALA A 39 8.92 -6.52 2.06
CA ALA A 39 9.92 -5.48 2.22
C ALA A 39 9.38 -4.24 2.98
N GLY A 40 8.07 -4.17 3.24
CA GLY A 40 7.46 -3.12 4.04
C GLY A 40 7.04 -1.87 3.25
N PHE A 41 6.91 -1.96 1.91
CA PHE A 41 6.31 -0.88 1.13
C PHE A 41 4.83 -0.70 1.49
N LYS A 42 4.39 0.57 1.56
CA LYS A 42 3.08 0.97 2.12
C LYS A 42 2.09 1.52 1.10
N ALA A 43 2.50 1.61 -0.17
CA ALA A 43 1.64 2.02 -1.29
C ALA A 43 0.58 0.96 -1.63
#